data_AF-A0A9E5VWH9-F1
#
_entry.id   AF-A0A9E5VWH9-F1
#
_cell.length_a   1.000
_cell.length_b   1.000
_cell.length_c   1.000
_cell.angle_alpha   90.00
_cell.angle_beta   90.00
_cell.angle_gamma   90.00
#
_symmetry.space_group_name_H-M   'P 1'
#
loop_
_entity.id
_entity.type
_entity.pdbx_description
1 polymer ?
#
loop_
_entity_poly.entity_id
_entity_poly.type
_entity_poly.pdbx_seq_one_letter_code
_entity_poly.pdbx_strand_id
1 'polypeptide(L)'
;MTGARNSDPPAGHVEDLRDWLREKLEALRVEAEEVGTPLPLNLSEQEPLFAVPRNLIKSFNLDLAAASISKEDERGRTVDLHALRHTFGTHLSKNGVAPRTAQAALRHSSLDLTMNAYTDPTLLDVAGALKALPGLTAHVPSAGGADDERQAQ
;
A
#
# COMPACT_ATOMS: atom_id res chain seq x y z
N MET A 1 23.98 -14.70 1.79
CA MET A 1 22.89 -14.12 0.99
C MET A 1 21.61 -14.83 1.40
N THR A 2 20.88 -14.28 2.37
CA THR A 2 19.64 -14.87 2.89
C THR A 2 18.53 -13.89 2.57
N GLY A 3 17.66 -14.25 1.62
CA GLY A 3 16.54 -13.43 1.19
C GLY A 3 15.60 -13.15 2.37
N ALA A 4 15.34 -11.87 2.61
CA ALA A 4 14.33 -11.44 3.56
C ALA A 4 12.98 -12.02 3.14
N ARG A 5 12.46 -12.95 3.94
CA ARG A 5 11.08 -13.43 3.82
C ARG A 5 10.17 -12.22 4.00
N ASN A 6 9.22 -12.07 3.06
CA ASN A 6 8.18 -11.05 3.10
C ASN A 6 7.63 -10.93 4.52
N SER A 7 7.73 -9.74 5.10
CA SER A 7 7.18 -9.37 6.39
C SER A 7 5.69 -9.72 6.46
N ASP A 8 5.32 -10.44 7.50
CA ASP A 8 3.95 -10.84 7.80
C ASP A 8 3.00 -9.61 7.75
N PRO A 9 1.76 -9.78 7.24
CA PRO A 9 0.74 -8.73 7.27
C PRO A 9 0.44 -8.31 8.73
N PRO A 10 -0.05 -7.06 8.95
CA PRO A 10 -0.33 -6.55 10.28
C PRO A 10 -1.29 -7.48 11.03
N ALA A 11 -0.85 -7.91 12.23
CA ALA A 11 -1.52 -8.91 13.06
C ALA A 11 -2.98 -8.55 13.35
N GLY A 12 -3.89 -9.49 13.11
CA GLY A 12 -5.34 -9.34 13.34
C GLY A 12 -6.15 -9.81 12.14
N HIS A 13 -5.94 -9.24 10.95
CA HIS A 13 -6.81 -9.52 9.80
C HIS A 13 -6.65 -10.92 9.21
N VAL A 14 -5.45 -11.52 9.32
CA VAL A 14 -5.23 -12.89 8.87
C VAL A 14 -5.85 -13.88 9.84
N GLU A 15 -5.76 -13.60 11.14
CA GLU A 15 -6.44 -14.35 12.18
C GLU A 15 -7.96 -14.29 11.99
N ASP A 16 -8.52 -13.08 11.82
CA ASP A 16 -9.95 -12.88 11.56
C ASP A 16 -10.41 -13.65 10.31
N LEU A 17 -9.65 -13.57 9.21
CA LEU A 17 -9.98 -14.31 7.98
C LEU A 17 -9.89 -15.82 8.19
N ARG A 18 -8.91 -16.29 8.96
CA ARG A 18 -8.73 -17.71 9.26
C ARG A 18 -9.89 -18.22 10.12
N ASP A 19 -10.33 -17.43 11.10
CA ASP A 19 -11.45 -17.77 11.96
C ASP A 19 -12.76 -17.79 11.16
N TRP A 20 -13.01 -16.78 10.33
CA TRP A 20 -14.15 -16.75 9.41
C TRP A 20 -14.17 -17.94 8.43
N LEU A 21 -13.01 -18.34 7.91
CA LEU A 21 -12.90 -19.53 7.05
C LEU A 21 -13.23 -20.82 7.80
N ARG A 22 -12.88 -20.93 9.08
CA ARG A 22 -13.27 -22.09 9.91
C ARG A 22 -14.78 -22.11 10.13
N GLU A 23 -15.38 -20.98 10.47
CA GLU A 23 -16.83 -20.86 10.66
C GLU A 23 -17.58 -21.25 9.39
N LYS A 24 -17.10 -20.78 8.22
CA LYS A 24 -17.69 -21.14 6.92
C LYS A 24 -17.58 -22.65 6.63
N LEU A 25 -16.45 -23.27 6.93
CA LEU A 25 -16.27 -24.72 6.76
C LEU A 25 -17.24 -25.51 7.65
N GLU A 26 -17.41 -25.06 8.90
CA GLU A 26 -18.30 -25.72 9.83
C GLU A 26 -19.77 -25.61 9.41
N ALA A 27 -20.20 -24.44 8.93
CA ALA A 27 -21.53 -24.26 8.36
C ALA A 27 -21.82 -25.22 7.19
N LEU A 28 -20.85 -25.41 6.30
CA LEU A 28 -20.97 -26.36 5.17
C LEU A 28 -21.02 -27.82 5.63
N ARG A 29 -20.36 -28.16 6.75
CA ARG A 29 -20.43 -29.50 7.34
C ARG A 29 -21.80 -29.79 7.92
N VAL A 30 -22.38 -28.83 8.64
CA VAL A 30 -23.74 -28.93 9.16
C VAL A 30 -24.73 -29.15 8.01
N GLU A 31 -24.62 -28.35 6.93
CA GLU A 31 -25.45 -28.53 5.73
C GLU A 31 -25.23 -29.91 5.06
N ALA A 32 -23.99 -30.38 4.99
CA ALA A 32 -23.68 -31.69 4.43
C ALA A 32 -24.29 -32.83 5.26
N GLU A 33 -24.29 -32.73 6.59
CA GLU A 33 -24.97 -33.68 7.49
C GLU A 33 -26.49 -33.69 7.28
N GLU A 34 -27.12 -32.51 7.15
CA GLU A 34 -28.56 -32.39 6.92
C GLU A 34 -29.00 -33.00 5.58
N VAL A 35 -28.18 -32.81 4.53
CA VAL A 35 -28.46 -33.32 3.17
C VAL A 35 -27.97 -34.76 2.97
N GLY A 36 -27.16 -35.30 3.91
CA GLY A 36 -26.59 -36.64 3.83
C GLY A 36 -25.46 -36.78 2.81
N THR A 37 -24.73 -35.69 2.54
CA THR A 37 -23.55 -35.70 1.66
C THR A 37 -22.25 -35.88 2.47
N PRO A 38 -21.14 -36.31 1.85
CA PRO A 38 -19.88 -36.47 2.56
C PRO A 38 -19.38 -35.16 3.18
N LEU A 39 -19.01 -35.21 4.46
CA LEU A 39 -18.47 -34.07 5.21
C LEU A 39 -17.18 -33.53 4.57
N PRO A 40 -17.13 -32.23 4.19
CA PRO A 40 -15.93 -31.65 3.60
C PRO A 40 -14.79 -31.52 4.62
N LEU A 41 -13.59 -31.97 4.23
CA LEU A 41 -12.37 -31.80 5.03
C LEU A 41 -11.79 -30.38 4.92
N ASN A 42 -12.00 -29.73 3.78
CA ASN A 42 -11.54 -28.38 3.46
C ASN A 42 -12.60 -27.63 2.64
N LEU A 43 -12.46 -26.30 2.58
CA LEU A 43 -13.24 -25.49 1.64
C LEU A 43 -12.74 -25.78 0.22
N SER A 44 -13.68 -25.91 -0.71
CA SER A 44 -13.36 -26.05 -2.14
C SER A 44 -12.62 -24.82 -2.65
N GLU A 45 -11.64 -25.00 -3.53
CA GLU A 45 -10.94 -23.90 -4.20
C GLU A 45 -11.86 -23.06 -5.11
N GLN A 46 -12.98 -23.65 -5.52
CA GLN A 46 -13.98 -22.98 -6.37
C GLN A 46 -15.02 -22.19 -5.56
N GLU A 47 -15.02 -22.36 -4.24
CA GLU A 47 -15.95 -21.67 -3.35
C GLU A 47 -15.55 -20.18 -3.25
N PRO A 48 -16.43 -19.24 -3.60
CA PRO A 48 -16.11 -17.82 -3.49
C PRO A 48 -15.77 -17.44 -2.05
N LEU A 49 -14.65 -16.73 -1.88
CA LEU A 49 -14.26 -16.23 -0.56
C LEU A 49 -15.25 -15.17 -0.04
N PHE A 50 -15.77 -14.32 -0.91
CA PHE A 50 -16.75 -13.31 -0.52
C PHE A 50 -17.97 -13.37 -1.43
N ALA A 51 -19.16 -13.37 -0.83
CA ALA A 51 -20.41 -13.17 -1.55
C ALA A 51 -20.59 -11.67 -1.84
N VAL A 52 -20.08 -11.20 -2.98
CA VAL A 52 -20.17 -9.77 -3.34
C VAL A 52 -21.57 -9.45 -3.87
N PRO A 53 -22.34 -8.59 -3.19
CA PRO A 53 -23.69 -8.27 -3.62
C PRO A 53 -23.68 -7.41 -4.89
N ARG A 54 -24.63 -7.61 -5.80
CA ARG A 54 -24.72 -6.81 -7.03
C ARG A 54 -24.94 -5.31 -6.78
N ASN A 55 -25.53 -4.98 -5.63
CA ASN A 55 -25.78 -3.60 -5.18
C ASN A 55 -24.67 -3.05 -4.27
N LEU A 56 -23.45 -3.59 -4.35
CA LEU A 56 -22.31 -3.13 -3.53
C LEU A 56 -22.12 -1.61 -3.54
N ILE A 57 -22.25 -0.97 -4.71
CA ILE A 57 -22.12 0.50 -4.83
C ILE A 57 -23.21 1.22 -4.03
N LYS A 58 -24.43 0.68 -4.02
CA LYS A 58 -25.54 1.25 -3.25
C LYS A 58 -25.28 1.11 -1.76
N SER A 59 -24.85 -0.07 -1.31
CA SER A 59 -24.48 -0.29 0.09
C SER A 59 -23.34 0.64 0.51
N PHE A 60 -22.29 0.74 -0.31
CA PHE A 60 -21.17 1.65 -0.06
C PHE A 60 -21.62 3.12 0.07
N ASN A 61 -22.56 3.58 -0.78
CA ASN A 61 -23.10 4.92 -0.65
C ASN A 61 -23.93 5.13 0.64
N LEU A 62 -24.62 4.09 1.11
CA LEU A 62 -25.30 4.14 2.42
C LEU A 62 -24.28 4.22 3.57
N ASP A 63 -23.18 3.48 3.47
CA ASP A 63 -22.09 3.53 4.45
C ASP A 63 -21.43 4.92 4.47
N LEU A 64 -21.21 5.53 3.30
CA LEU A 64 -20.72 6.91 3.21
C LEU A 64 -21.68 7.89 3.90
N ALA A 65 -22.98 7.75 3.67
CA ALA A 65 -23.99 8.59 4.31
C ALA A 65 -24.02 8.39 5.84
N ALA A 66 -23.96 7.15 6.30
CA ALA A 66 -23.91 6.81 7.73
C ALA A 66 -22.64 7.36 8.41
N ALA A 67 -21.52 7.34 7.70
CA ALA A 67 -20.24 7.88 8.17
C ALA A 67 -20.13 9.41 8.01
N SER A 68 -21.16 10.09 7.49
CA SER A 68 -21.13 11.53 7.17
C SER A 68 -19.99 11.94 6.23
N ILE A 69 -19.64 11.06 5.29
CA ILE A 69 -18.62 11.32 4.27
C ILE A 69 -19.32 11.79 3.00
N SER A 70 -19.04 13.02 2.59
CA SER A 70 -19.53 13.56 1.31
C SER A 70 -19.01 12.75 0.13
N LYS A 71 -19.90 12.44 -0.81
CA LYS A 71 -19.59 11.64 -2.00
C LYS A 71 -18.62 12.36 -2.94
N GLU A 72 -18.72 13.67 -3.02
CA GLU A 72 -17.86 14.53 -3.83
C GLU A 72 -17.10 15.50 -2.93
N ASP A 73 -15.85 15.78 -3.29
CA ASP A 73 -15.03 16.77 -2.62
C ASP A 73 -15.06 18.14 -3.32
N GLU A 74 -14.43 19.14 -2.70
CA GLU A 74 -14.34 20.51 -3.24
C GLU A 74 -13.62 20.60 -4.60
N ARG A 75 -12.88 19.54 -4.99
CA ARG A 75 -12.15 19.44 -6.25
C ARG A 75 -12.96 18.72 -7.33
N GLY A 76 -14.22 18.36 -7.04
CA GLY A 76 -15.09 17.61 -7.95
C GLY A 76 -14.72 16.13 -8.10
N ARG A 77 -13.94 15.56 -7.17
CA ARG A 77 -13.57 14.15 -7.18
C ARG A 77 -14.61 13.34 -6.40
N THR A 78 -14.95 12.18 -6.93
CA THR A 78 -15.96 11.29 -6.33
C THR A 78 -15.31 10.14 -5.57
N VAL A 79 -15.78 9.86 -4.36
CA VAL A 79 -15.35 8.69 -3.58
C VAL A 79 -16.15 7.47 -4.00
N ASP A 80 -15.51 6.51 -4.66
CA ASP A 80 -16.09 5.20 -5.00
C ASP A 80 -15.20 4.05 -4.47
N LEU A 81 -15.49 2.81 -4.87
CA LEU A 81 -14.67 1.66 -4.48
C LEU A 81 -13.25 1.74 -5.07
N HIS A 82 -13.06 2.37 -6.22
CA HIS A 82 -11.74 2.58 -6.81
C HIS A 82 -10.95 3.65 -6.05
N ALA A 83 -11.63 4.64 -5.45
CA ALA A 83 -10.99 5.61 -4.56
C ALA A 83 -10.29 4.94 -3.37
N LEU A 84 -10.81 3.81 -2.86
CA LEU A 84 -10.13 3.03 -1.80
C LEU A 84 -8.76 2.53 -2.25
N ARG A 85 -8.63 2.13 -3.52
CA ARG A 85 -7.36 1.74 -4.13
C ARG A 85 -6.41 2.93 -4.25
N HIS A 86 -6.93 4.13 -4.54
CA HIS A 86 -6.15 5.37 -4.49
C HIS A 86 -5.64 5.67 -3.09
N THR A 87 -6.48 5.52 -2.07
CA THR A 87 -6.10 5.70 -0.66
C THR A 87 -4.99 4.73 -0.26
N PHE A 88 -5.09 3.46 -0.65
CA PHE A 88 -4.03 2.48 -0.39
C PHE A 88 -2.69 2.87 -1.03
N GLY A 89 -2.68 3.21 -2.31
CA GLY A 89 -1.46 3.69 -2.99
C GLY A 89 -0.89 4.94 -2.33
N THR A 90 -1.77 5.88 -1.95
CA THR A 90 -1.39 7.11 -1.24
C THR A 90 -0.74 6.81 0.11
N HIS A 91 -1.28 5.87 0.88
CA HIS A 91 -0.69 5.45 2.15
C HIS A 91 0.69 4.82 1.98
N LEU A 92 0.89 3.98 0.95
CA LEU A 92 2.21 3.42 0.67
C LEU A 92 3.23 4.53 0.37
N SER A 93 2.88 5.49 -0.47
CA SER A 93 3.75 6.63 -0.79
C SER A 93 4.06 7.49 0.44
N LYS A 94 3.04 7.84 1.26
CA LYS A 94 3.22 8.61 2.51
C LYS A 94 4.15 7.92 3.51
N ASN A 95 4.18 6.59 3.55
CA ASN A 95 5.06 5.82 4.42
C ASN A 95 6.45 5.56 3.81
N GLY A 96 6.79 6.21 2.70
CA GLY A 96 8.11 6.07 2.07
C GLY A 96 8.37 4.70 1.44
N VAL A 97 7.32 3.93 1.15
CA VAL A 97 7.47 2.63 0.48
C VAL A 97 8.06 2.86 -0.91
N ALA A 98 9.11 2.11 -1.25
CA ALA A 98 9.77 2.21 -2.54
C ALA A 98 8.77 2.01 -3.70
N PRO A 99 8.82 2.83 -4.77
CA PRO A 99 7.85 2.78 -5.86
C PRO A 99 7.65 1.40 -6.50
N ARG A 100 8.71 0.59 -6.58
CA ARG A 100 8.63 -0.77 -7.11
C ARG A 100 7.86 -1.72 -6.19
N THR A 101 8.01 -1.57 -4.87
CA THR A 101 7.25 -2.33 -3.88
C THR A 101 5.79 -1.90 -3.91
N ALA A 102 5.51 -0.60 -4.01
CA ALA A 102 4.15 -0.09 -4.17
C ALA A 102 3.49 -0.59 -5.47
N GLN A 103 4.24 -0.62 -6.58
CA GLN A 103 3.78 -1.18 -7.85
C GLN A 103 3.40 -2.67 -7.71
N ALA A 104 4.22 -3.45 -7.01
CA ALA A 104 3.96 -4.87 -6.77
C ALA A 104 2.72 -5.07 -5.88
N ALA A 105 2.59 -4.29 -4.79
CA ALA A 105 1.43 -4.33 -3.89
C ALA A 105 0.13 -3.95 -4.62
N LEU A 106 0.19 -2.94 -5.49
CA LEU A 106 -0.94 -2.53 -6.31
C LEU A 106 -1.18 -3.47 -7.50
N ARG A 107 -0.22 -4.30 -7.91
CA ARG A 107 -0.28 -5.10 -9.15
C ARG A 107 -0.41 -4.25 -10.43
N HIS A 108 0.30 -3.12 -10.48
CA HIS A 108 0.35 -2.30 -11.70
C HIS A 108 1.34 -2.86 -12.72
N SER A 109 0.93 -2.89 -13.98
CA SER A 109 1.76 -3.37 -15.10
C SER A 109 2.96 -2.47 -15.38
N SER A 110 2.81 -1.15 -15.24
CA SER A 110 3.87 -0.16 -15.43
C SER A 110 4.10 0.69 -14.19
N LEU A 111 5.31 1.26 -14.08
CA LEU A 111 5.66 2.18 -13.00
C LEU A 111 4.97 3.54 -13.16
N ASP A 112 4.71 3.96 -14.40
CA ASP A 112 4.02 5.23 -14.72
C ASP A 112 2.63 5.29 -14.08
N LEU A 113 1.91 4.17 -14.02
CA LEU A 113 0.62 4.11 -13.33
C LEU A 113 0.78 4.45 -11.84
N THR A 114 1.78 3.88 -11.17
CA THR A 114 2.05 4.11 -9.75
C THR A 114 2.53 5.55 -9.49
N MET A 115 3.40 6.09 -10.34
CA MET A 115 4.00 7.41 -10.14
C MET A 115 3.04 8.57 -10.48
N ASN A 116 2.21 8.44 -11.52
CA ASN A 116 1.39 9.55 -12.01
C ASN A 116 -0.05 9.56 -11.46
N ALA A 117 -0.64 8.38 -11.17
CA ALA A 117 -2.04 8.30 -10.74
C ALA A 117 -2.24 8.15 -9.23
N TYR A 118 -1.19 7.78 -8.49
CA TYR A 118 -1.31 7.38 -7.08
C TYR A 118 -0.37 8.11 -6.11
N THR A 119 0.56 8.91 -6.62
CA THR A 119 1.39 9.79 -5.80
C THR A 119 0.89 11.20 -5.96
N ASP A 120 0.12 11.71 -4.99
CA ASP A 120 -0.17 13.14 -4.94
C ASP A 120 1.16 13.86 -4.67
N PRO A 121 1.64 14.76 -5.56
CA PRO A 121 2.93 15.42 -5.41
C PRO A 121 3.06 16.20 -4.11
N THR A 122 1.93 16.66 -3.55
CA THR A 122 1.90 17.36 -2.25
C THR A 122 2.28 16.47 -1.07
N LEU A 123 2.30 15.15 -1.27
CA LEU A 123 2.65 14.16 -0.26
C LEU A 123 4.10 13.71 -0.31
N LEU A 124 4.87 14.19 -1.27
CA LEU A 124 6.31 13.94 -1.34
C LEU A 124 7.01 14.80 -0.28
N ASP A 125 7.66 14.14 0.70
CA ASP A 125 8.53 14.82 1.66
C ASP A 125 9.88 15.19 1.03
N VAL A 126 9.83 16.16 0.11
CA VAL A 126 11.02 16.67 -0.58
C VAL A 126 12.03 17.24 0.42
N ALA A 127 11.55 17.90 1.48
CA ALA A 127 12.40 18.50 2.49
C ALA A 127 13.15 17.45 3.33
N GLY A 128 12.48 16.37 3.74
CA GLY A 128 13.11 15.23 4.40
C GLY A 128 14.12 14.51 3.50
N ALA A 129 13.77 14.33 2.22
CA ALA A 129 14.67 13.72 1.25
C ALA A 129 15.97 14.54 1.05
N LEU A 130 15.87 15.87 1.00
CA LEU A 130 17.04 16.75 0.92
C LEU A 130 17.89 16.71 2.19
N LYS A 131 17.27 16.62 3.37
CA LYS A 131 18.00 16.50 4.65
C LYS A 131 18.74 15.17 4.81
N ALA A 132 18.30 14.12 4.12
CA ALA A 132 18.95 12.81 4.13
C ALA A 132 20.22 12.77 3.27
N LEU A 133 20.48 13.79 2.45
CA LEU A 133 21.70 13.86 1.66
C LEU A 133 22.92 14.09 2.57
N PRO A 134 24.05 13.39 2.33
CA PRO A 134 25.28 13.68 3.04
C PRO A 134 25.72 15.12 2.77
N GLY A 135 26.20 15.81 3.81
CA GLY A 135 26.71 17.16 3.67
C GLY A 135 27.88 17.20 2.68
N LEU A 136 27.72 17.95 1.59
CA LEU A 136 28.79 18.19 0.63
C LEU A 136 29.79 19.15 1.29
N THR A 137 30.86 18.60 1.86
CA THR A 137 32.02 19.41 2.25
C THR A 137 32.71 19.85 0.97
N ALA A 138 32.47 21.10 0.57
CA ALA A 138 33.28 21.73 -0.46
C ALA A 138 34.71 21.81 0.07
N HIS A 139 35.61 20.98 -0.46
CA HIS A 139 37.03 21.14 -0.24
C HIS A 139 37.43 22.47 -0.87
N VAL A 140 37.52 23.52 -0.06
CA VAL A 140 38.15 24.77 -0.47
C VAL A 140 39.64 24.46 -0.58
N PRO A 141 40.25 24.49 -1.79
CA PRO A 141 41.68 24.32 -1.89
C PRO A 141 42.33 25.46 -1.11
N SER A 142 43.08 25.10 -0.09
CA SER A 142 43.95 26.03 0.65
C SER A 142 44.87 26.67 -0.37
N ALA A 143 44.76 28.00 -0.52
CA ALA A 143 45.70 28.79 -1.29
C ALA A 143 47.09 28.61 -0.66
N GLY A 144 47.91 27.76 -1.28
CA GLY A 144 49.30 27.57 -0.92
C GLY A 144 50.04 28.89 -1.06
N GLY A 145 50.76 29.25 0.00
CA GLY A 145 51.60 30.45 0.07
C GLY A 145 52.61 30.44 -1.08
N ALA A 146 52.62 31.54 -1.82
CA ALA A 146 53.74 31.90 -2.67
C ALA A 146 54.84 32.46 -1.78
N ASP A 147 55.71 31.59 -1.28
CA ASP A 147 57.06 31.97 -0.85
C ASP A 147 57.96 31.82 -2.06
N ASP A 148 58.05 32.88 -2.86
CA ASP A 148 59.05 33.03 -3.91
C ASP A 148 59.92 34.26 -3.62
N GLU A 149 61.19 34.14 -3.98
CA GLU A 149 62.25 35.17 -4.02
C GLU A 149 62.95 35.60 -2.70
N ARG A 150 64.08 34.94 -2.41
CA ARG A 150 65.40 35.61 -2.32
C ARG A 150 66.56 34.59 -2.26
N GLN A 151 67.07 34.23 -3.44
CA GLN A 151 68.48 33.91 -3.62
C GLN A 151 68.99 34.68 -4.85
N ALA A 152 69.61 35.83 -4.61
CA ALA A 152 70.61 36.40 -5.50
C ALA A 152 71.43 37.44 -4.73
N GLN A 153 72.75 37.22 -4.74
CA GLN A 153 73.88 38.04 -4.28
C GLN A 153 74.38 37.78 -2.86
#